data_AF-A0A939D8V4-F1
#
_entry.id   AF-A0A939D8V4-F1
#
_cell.length_a   1.000
_cell.length_b   1.000
_cell.length_c   1.000
_cell.angle_alpha   90.00
_cell.angle_beta   90.00
_cell.angle_gamma   90.00
#
_symmetry.space_group_name_H-M   'P 1'
#
loop_
_entity.id
_entity.type
_entity.pdbx_description
1 polymer ?
#
loop_
_entity_poly.entity_id
_entity_poly.type
_entity_poly.pdbx_seq_one_letter_code
_entity_poly.pdbx_strand_id
1 'polypeptide(L)' 'MAITKDMTIGEVVRNHREAVGVLMEFGMGCVGCPSAQAETLEEAASVHGIDLDKLIENLNKAV' A
#
# COMPACT_ATOMS: atom_id res chain seq x y z
N MET A 1 -14.37 1.69 4.01
CA MET A 1 -13.97 0.32 4.43
C MET A 1 -12.55 0.41 4.96
N ALA A 2 -12.16 -0.41 5.92
CA ALA A 2 -10.78 -0.42 6.41
C ALA A 2 -9.86 -1.08 5.37
N ILE A 3 -8.66 -0.53 5.19
CA ILE A 3 -7.61 -1.13 4.35
C ILE A 3 -7.02 -2.33 5.11
N THR A 4 -6.94 -3.48 4.45
CA THR A 4 -6.41 -4.73 5.01
C THR A 4 -5.23 -5.24 4.20
N LYS A 5 -4.43 -6.11 4.82
CA LYS A 5 -3.15 -6.60 4.26
C LYS A 5 -3.27 -7.38 2.95
N ASP A 6 -4.43 -8.00 2.73
CA ASP A 6 -4.80 -8.82 1.58
C ASP A 6 -5.25 -7.99 0.37
N MET A 7 -5.50 -6.69 0.54
CA MET A 7 -5.79 -5.80 -0.58
C MET A 7 -4.55 -5.63 -1.45
N THR A 8 -4.75 -5.64 -2.76
CA THR A 8 -3.69 -5.24 -3.70
C THR A 8 -3.42 -3.75 -3.60
N ILE A 9 -2.16 -3.35 -3.85
CA ILE A 9 -1.79 -1.94 -3.98
C ILE A 9 -2.71 -1.24 -4.99
N GLY A 10 -3.06 -1.92 -6.09
CA GLY A 10 -3.95 -1.34 -7.07
C GLY A 10 -5.38 -1.14 -6.59
N GLU A 11 -5.93 -2.06 -5.80
CA GLU A 11 -7.23 -1.86 -5.16
C GLU A 11 -7.20 -0.68 -4.20
N VAL A 12 -6.16 -0.59 -3.36
CA VAL A 12 -5.99 0.52 -2.42
C VAL A 12 -5.95 1.85 -3.19
N VAL A 13 -5.08 1.99 -4.18
CA VAL A 13 -4.92 3.25 -4.94
C VAL A 13 -6.17 3.64 -5.73
N ARG A 14 -6.92 2.67 -6.26
CA ARG A 14 -8.17 2.94 -6.99
C ARG A 14 -9.28 3.43 -6.08
N ASN A 15 -9.38 2.86 -4.87
CA ASN A 15 -10.41 3.21 -3.90
C ASN A 15 -10.04 4.42 -3.02
N HIS A 16 -8.74 4.65 -2.83
CA HIS A 16 -8.15 5.63 -1.91
C HIS A 16 -6.97 6.34 -2.58
N ARG A 17 -7.22 7.46 -3.25
CA ARG A 17 -6.12 8.18 -3.95
C ARG A 17 -5.12 8.78 -2.99
N GLU A 18 -5.57 9.19 -1.81
CA GLU A 18 -4.77 9.70 -0.71
C GLU A 18 -3.74 8.70 -0.18
N ALA A 19 -4.01 7.39 -0.31
CA ALA A 19 -3.08 6.33 0.07
C ALA A 19 -1.76 6.37 -0.75
N VAL A 20 -1.76 6.94 -1.95
CA VAL A 20 -0.56 7.05 -2.80
C VAL A 20 0.57 7.77 -2.08
N GLY A 21 0.25 8.85 -1.34
CA GLY A 21 1.25 9.60 -0.57
C GLY A 21 1.92 8.74 0.49
N VAL A 22 1.10 8.03 1.28
CA VAL A 22 1.58 7.12 2.33
C VAL A 22 2.44 6.00 1.72
N LEU A 23 1.99 5.38 0.62
CA LEU A 23 2.76 4.31 -0.04
C LEU A 23 4.16 4.83 -0.47
N MET A 24 4.23 6.04 -1.02
CA MET A 24 5.50 6.66 -1.41
C MET A 24 6.40 6.97 -0.21
N GLU A 25 5.85 7.44 0.91
CA GLU A 25 6.60 7.69 2.15
C GLU A 25 7.22 6.40 2.73
N PHE A 26 6.55 5.27 2.54
CA PHE A 26 7.05 3.94 2.91
C PHE A 26 8.01 3.33 1.87
N GLY A 27 8.42 4.08 0.85
CA GLY A 27 9.40 3.65 -0.14
C GLY A 27 8.82 2.95 -1.38
N MET A 28 7.50 2.90 -1.52
CA MET A 28 6.83 2.35 -2.72
C MET A 28 6.66 3.42 -3.81
N GLY A 29 7.77 4.03 -4.25
CA GLY A 29 7.78 5.08 -5.29
C GLY A 29 7.25 4.60 -6.65
N CYS A 30 7.32 3.30 -6.92
CA CYS A 30 6.84 2.66 -8.15
C CYS A 30 5.38 2.19 -8.06
N VAL A 31 4.58 2.74 -7.14
CA VAL A 31 3.17 2.33 -6.90
C VAL A 31 2.31 2.31 -8.16
N GLY A 32 2.61 3.14 -9.17
CA GLY A 32 1.89 3.16 -10.46
C GLY A 32 2.31 2.09 -11.48
N CYS A 33 3.38 1.33 -11.21
CA CYS A 33 3.84 0.29 -12.11
C CYS A 33 2.89 -0.92 -12.11
N PRO A 34 2.61 -1.55 -13.27
CA PRO A 34 1.71 -2.71 -13.33
C PRO A 34 2.10 -3.87 -12.41
N SER A 35 3.41 -4.06 -12.18
CA SER A 35 3.91 -5.08 -11.24
C SER A 35 3.50 -4.76 -9.81
N ALA A 36 3.78 -3.55 -9.34
CA ALA A 36 3.43 -3.11 -7.99
C ALA A 36 1.93 -3.15 -7.75
N GLN A 37 1.13 -2.77 -8.74
CA GLN A 37 -0.33 -2.78 -8.65
C GLN A 37 -0.95 -4.16 -8.43
N ALA A 38 -0.22 -5.23 -8.78
CA ALA A 38 -0.66 -6.62 -8.62
C ALA A 38 -0.26 -7.25 -7.28
N GLU A 39 0.66 -6.64 -6.54
CA GLU A 39 1.11 -7.12 -5.24
C GLU A 39 0.12 -6.75 -4.15
N THR A 40 -0.11 -7.67 -3.21
CA THR A 40 -0.79 -7.35 -1.93
C THR A 40 0.10 -6.46 -1.07
N LEU A 41 -0.50 -5.74 -0.12
CA LEU A 41 0.27 -4.95 0.85
C LEU A 41 1.22 -5.84 1.67
N GLU A 42 0.81 -7.06 2.01
CA GLU A 42 1.65 -8.03 2.72
C GLU A 42 2.87 -8.49 1.89
N GLU A 43 2.67 -8.82 0.62
CA GLU A 43 3.76 -9.22 -0.29
C GLU A 43 4.74 -8.07 -0.51
N ALA A 44 4.23 -6.89 -0.86
CA ALA A 44 5.06 -5.71 -1.08
C ALA A 44 5.86 -5.35 0.18
N ALA A 45 5.22 -5.40 1.36
CA ALA A 45 5.91 -5.12 2.60
C ALA A 45 7.03 -6.15 2.90
N SER A 46 6.77 -7.43 2.64
CA SER A 46 7.76 -8.50 2.80
C SER A 46 8.97 -8.34 1.86
N VAL A 47 8.73 -8.05 0.58
CA VAL A 47 9.79 -7.88 -0.44
C VAL A 47 10.64 -6.64 -0.17
N HIS A 48 10.03 -5.56 0.31
CA HIS A 48 10.68 -4.28 0.53
C HIS A 48 11.16 -4.07 1.98
N GLY A 49 10.98 -5.04 2.88
CA GLY A 49 11.39 -4.94 4.28
C GLY A 49 10.64 -3.87 5.07
N ILE A 50 9.38 -3.63 4.72
CA ILE A 50 8.50 -2.65 5.35
C ILE A 50 7.76 -3.29 6.52
N ASP A 51 7.60 -2.53 7.60
CA ASP A 51 6.73 -2.90 8.72
C ASP A 51 5.25 -2.82 8.29
N LEU A 52 4.67 -3.98 8.00
CA LEU A 52 3.30 -4.12 7.47
C LEU A 52 2.25 -3.49 8.41
N ASP A 53 2.39 -3.68 9.72
CA ASP A 53 1.42 -3.16 10.68
C ASP A 53 1.44 -1.63 10.67
N LYS A 54 2.64 -1.01 10.65
CA LYS A 54 2.77 0.45 10.51
C LYS A 54 2.24 0.95 9.18
N LEU A 55 2.49 0.23 8.09
CA LEU A 55 1.97 0.61 6.77
C LEU A 55 0.44 0.66 6.79
N ILE A 56 -0.21 -0.40 7.27
CA ILE A 56 -1.68 -0.49 7.35
C ILE A 56 -2.24 0.56 8.29
N GLU A 57 -1.60 0.82 9.43
CA GLU A 57 -2.03 1.86 10.37
C GLU A 57 -2.01 3.24 9.71
N ASN A 58 -0.93 3.59 8.99
CA ASN A 58 -0.83 4.89 8.33
C ASN A 58 -1.79 5.01 7.14
N LEU A 59 -1.98 3.94 6.37
CA LEU A 59 -2.96 3.89 5.30
C LEU A 59 -4.38 4.14 5.82
N ASN A 60 -4.79 3.43 6.89
CA ASN A 60 -6.12 3.61 7.47
C ASN A 60 -6.33 4.98 8.12
N LYS A 61 -5.27 5.66 8.58
CA LYS A 61 -5.36 7.03 9.10
C LYS A 61 -5.52 8.08 8.01
N ALA A 62 -5.05 7.79 6.80
CA ALA A 62 -5.07 8.74 5.70
C ALA A 62 -6.41 8.79 4.94
N VAL A 63 -7.26 7.76 5.10
CA VAL A 63 -8.49 7.53 4.32
C VAL A 63 -9.78 7.71 5.12
#